data_AF-A0ABF7Q9A1-F1
#
_entry.id   AF-A0ABF7Q9A1-F1
#
_cell.length_a   1.000
_cell.length_b   1.000
_cell.length_c   1.000
_cell.angle_alpha   90.00
_cell.angle_beta   90.00
_cell.angle_gamma   90.00
#
_symmetry.space_group_name_H-M   'P 1'
#
loop_
_entity.id
_entity.type
_entity.pdbx_description
1 polymer ?
#
loop_
_entity_poly.entity_id
_entity_poly.type
_entity_poly.pdbx_seq_one_letter_code
_entity_poly.pdbx_strand_id
1 'polypeptide(L)'
;MTNRPFKSGESREQASLFPPRIEDYVAADNPVRAIDGFVDALDLARLGFRHADRRATGAGQPPYAPSDLLKLYLYGYINQIRSSRRLEREACRNLELIWGLR
;
A
#
# COMPACT_ATOMS: atom_id res chain seq x y z
N MET A 1 5.90 -14.11 -43.51
CA MET A 1 4.94 -13.82 -42.44
C MET A 1 5.20 -14.78 -41.29
N THR A 2 5.80 -14.32 -40.20
CA THR A 2 6.12 -15.17 -39.04
C THR A 2 4.87 -15.38 -38.19
N ASN A 3 4.26 -16.55 -38.33
CA ASN A 3 3.12 -16.99 -37.51
C ASN A 3 3.61 -17.22 -36.07
N ARG A 4 3.39 -16.25 -35.17
CA ARG A 4 3.75 -16.40 -33.74
C ARG A 4 2.54 -16.89 -32.96
N PRO A 5 2.60 -18.10 -32.36
CA PRO A 5 1.48 -18.65 -31.57
C PRO A 5 1.26 -17.93 -30.23
N PHE A 6 2.20 -17.07 -29.79
CA PHE A 6 2.12 -16.38 -28.50
C PHE A 6 2.49 -14.90 -28.63
N LYS A 7 1.89 -14.07 -27.75
CA LYS A 7 2.28 -12.65 -27.59
C LYS A 7 3.72 -12.59 -27.08
N SER A 8 4.55 -11.76 -27.71
CA SER A 8 5.91 -11.48 -27.23
C SER A 8 5.85 -10.29 -26.26
N GLY A 9 6.51 -10.43 -25.10
CA GLY A 9 6.68 -9.31 -24.16
C GLY A 9 7.75 -8.32 -24.62
N GLU A 10 7.84 -7.18 -23.94
CA GLU A 10 8.89 -6.18 -24.15
C GLU A 10 10.26 -6.72 -23.70
N SER A 11 11.34 -6.25 -24.35
CA SER A 11 12.71 -6.63 -23.97
C SER A 11 13.07 -6.04 -22.61
N ARG A 12 13.82 -6.79 -21.79
CA ARG A 12 14.37 -6.28 -20.52
C ARG A 12 15.34 -5.10 -20.71
N GLU A 13 15.94 -4.99 -21.89
CA GLU A 13 16.87 -3.93 -22.25
C GLU A 13 16.18 -2.75 -22.96
N GLN A 14 14.86 -2.84 -23.18
CA GLN A 14 14.10 -1.77 -23.79
C GLN A 14 14.06 -0.57 -22.84
N ALA A 15 14.56 0.58 -23.31
CA ALA A 15 14.43 1.82 -22.56
C ALA A 15 12.95 2.17 -22.37
N SER A 16 12.56 2.44 -21.14
CA SER A 16 11.21 2.89 -20.80
C SER A 16 11.28 4.16 -19.95
N LEU A 17 10.27 5.01 -20.10
CA LEU A 17 10.09 6.17 -19.23
C LEU A 17 9.20 5.75 -18.07
N PHE A 18 9.81 5.64 -16.90
CA PHE A 18 9.11 5.38 -15.66
C PHE A 18 8.31 6.61 -15.22
N PRO A 19 7.09 6.44 -14.67
CA PRO A 19 6.35 7.56 -14.10
C PRO A 19 7.17 8.32 -13.03
N PRO A 20 7.11 9.66 -13.01
CA PRO A 20 7.98 10.48 -12.18
C PRO A 20 7.57 10.52 -10.70
N ARG A 21 6.32 10.17 -10.36
CA ARG A 21 5.80 10.20 -8.99
C ARG A 21 5.18 8.85 -8.64
N ILE A 22 5.25 8.47 -7.36
CA ILE A 22 4.60 7.26 -6.84
C ILE A 22 3.09 7.29 -7.09
N GLU A 23 2.48 8.47 -7.00
CA GLU A 23 1.07 8.73 -7.33
C GLU A 23 0.67 8.19 -8.71
N ASP A 24 1.57 8.30 -9.69
CA ASP A 24 1.30 7.98 -11.08
C ASP A 24 1.34 6.47 -11.35
N TYR A 25 1.86 5.67 -10.40
CA TYR A 25 1.89 4.20 -10.52
C TYR A 25 0.59 3.54 -10.07
N VAL A 26 -0.24 4.24 -9.29
CA VAL A 26 -1.49 3.71 -8.77
C VAL A 26 -2.64 4.32 -9.54
N ALA A 27 -3.32 3.50 -10.36
CA ALA A 27 -4.47 3.96 -11.13
C ALA A 27 -5.57 4.55 -10.23
N ALA A 28 -6.36 5.49 -10.76
CA ALA A 28 -7.41 6.18 -10.01
C ALA A 28 -8.52 5.24 -9.50
N ASP A 29 -8.72 4.11 -10.18
CA ASP A 29 -9.68 3.06 -9.86
C ASP A 29 -9.08 1.92 -9.03
N ASN A 30 -7.81 2.03 -8.63
CA ASN A 30 -7.16 0.99 -7.83
C ASN A 30 -7.82 0.86 -6.44
N PRO A 31 -8.15 -0.36 -5.98
CA PRO A 31 -8.83 -0.58 -4.70
C PRO A 31 -8.08 -0.04 -3.48
N VAL A 32 -6.75 0.13 -3.55
CA VAL A 32 -5.97 0.71 -2.45
C VAL A 32 -6.43 2.12 -2.10
N ARG A 33 -6.91 2.89 -3.09
CA ARG A 33 -7.46 4.25 -2.87
C ARG A 33 -8.78 4.22 -2.11
N ALA A 34 -9.59 3.18 -2.31
CA ALA A 34 -10.81 2.98 -1.54
C ALA A 34 -10.51 2.64 -0.08
N ILE A 35 -9.47 1.83 0.17
CA ILE A 35 -8.99 1.54 1.52
C ILE A 35 -8.49 2.82 2.20
N ASP A 36 -7.65 3.58 1.49
CA ASP A 36 -7.08 4.84 1.95
C ASP A 36 -8.16 5.85 2.37
N GLY A 37 -9.07 6.17 1.45
CA GLY A 37 -10.18 7.09 1.70
C GLY A 37 -11.17 6.58 2.76
N PHE A 38 -11.39 5.27 2.86
CA PHE A 38 -12.22 4.71 3.92
C PHE A 38 -11.58 4.91 5.29
N VAL A 39 -10.30 4.59 5.45
CA VAL A 39 -9.60 4.72 6.73
C VAL A 39 -9.44 6.18 7.14
N ASP A 40 -9.16 7.08 6.19
CA ASP A 40 -9.02 8.52 6.46
C ASP A 40 -10.32 9.18 6.92
N ALA A 41 -11.47 8.61 6.54
CA ALA A 41 -12.78 9.07 7.00
C ALA A 41 -13.13 8.61 8.44
N LEU A 42 -12.34 7.70 9.04
CA LEU A 42 -12.62 7.17 10.37
C LEU A 42 -12.02 8.04 11.49
N ASP A 43 -12.81 8.29 12.53
CA ASP A 43 -12.30 8.80 13.79
C ASP A 43 -11.76 7.63 14.64
N LEU A 44 -10.49 7.29 14.42
CA LEU A 44 -9.84 6.17 15.10
C LEU A 44 -9.80 6.33 16.63
N ALA A 45 -9.73 7.58 17.12
CA ALA A 45 -9.74 7.84 18.57
C ALA A 45 -11.10 7.48 19.17
N ARG A 46 -12.20 7.92 18.54
CA ARG A 46 -13.57 7.56 18.97
C ARG A 46 -13.87 6.08 18.81
N LEU A 47 -13.24 5.40 17.86
CA LEU A 47 -13.34 3.96 17.67
C LEU A 47 -12.50 3.15 18.69
N GLY A 48 -11.78 3.81 19.59
CA GLY A 48 -11.03 3.17 20.66
C GLY A 48 -9.65 2.66 20.26
N PHE A 49 -9.09 3.13 19.14
CA PHE A 49 -7.70 2.82 18.80
C PHE A 49 -6.75 3.49 19.80
N ARG A 50 -5.85 2.67 20.36
CA ARG A 50 -4.77 3.16 21.22
C ARG A 50 -3.76 3.95 20.37
N HIS A 51 -3.18 5.00 20.95
CA HIS A 51 -2.21 5.86 20.28
C HIS A 51 -2.73 6.59 19.03
N ALA A 52 -4.06 6.74 18.90
CA ALA A 52 -4.66 7.61 17.88
C ALA A 52 -4.29 9.08 18.11
N ASP A 53 -4.09 9.47 19.38
CA ASP A 53 -3.61 10.80 19.74
C ASP A 53 -2.07 10.88 19.71
N ARG A 54 -1.54 11.71 18.81
CA ARG A 54 -0.08 12.00 18.69
C ARG A 54 0.60 12.51 19.96
N ARG A 55 -0.16 12.89 20.99
CA ARG A 55 0.34 13.54 22.21
C ARG A 55 0.89 12.56 23.26
N ALA A 56 0.66 11.25 23.10
CA ALA A 56 1.15 10.22 24.01
C ALA A 56 2.52 9.70 23.58
N THR A 57 3.53 10.56 23.50
CA THR A 57 4.92 10.15 23.24
C THR A 57 5.68 10.00 24.56
N GLY A 58 5.82 8.76 25.02
CA GLY A 58 6.83 8.39 26.01
C GLY A 58 8.24 8.37 25.39
N ALA A 59 9.26 8.07 26.20
CA ALA A 59 10.62 7.89 25.71
C ALA A 59 10.75 6.60 24.88
N GLY A 60 11.28 6.69 23.65
CA GLY A 60 11.54 5.52 22.78
C GLY A 60 11.25 5.79 21.30
N GLN A 61 11.29 4.72 20.49
CA GLN A 61 10.91 4.76 19.09
C GLN A 61 9.40 5.08 18.97
N PRO A 62 9.00 6.08 18.17
CA PRO A 62 7.60 6.36 17.92
C PRO A 62 6.87 5.13 17.35
N PRO A 63 5.64 4.83 17.80
CA PRO A 63 4.85 3.75 17.22
C PRO A 63 4.42 4.10 15.78
N TYR A 64 4.14 3.07 14.98
CA TYR A 64 3.47 3.24 13.69
C TYR A 64 2.08 3.86 13.89
N ALA A 65 1.63 4.65 12.91
CA ALA A 65 0.31 5.26 12.97
C ALA A 65 -0.79 4.18 12.92
N PRO A 66 -1.83 4.26 13.77
CA PRO A 66 -2.92 3.29 13.75
C PRO A 66 -3.66 3.22 12.40
N SER A 67 -3.74 4.35 11.68
CA SER A 67 -4.30 4.42 10.32
C SER A 67 -3.55 3.52 9.36
N ASP A 68 -2.22 3.60 9.36
CA ASP A 68 -1.36 2.90 8.40
C ASP A 68 -1.41 1.39 8.66
N LEU A 69 -1.40 1.00 9.94
CA LEU A 69 -1.58 -0.40 10.35
C LEU A 69 -2.97 -0.93 9.94
N LEU A 70 -4.02 -0.12 10.04
CA LEU A 70 -5.36 -0.49 9.61
C LEU A 70 -5.45 -0.62 8.08
N LYS A 71 -4.89 0.34 7.33
CA LYS A 71 -4.78 0.27 5.86
C LYS A 71 -4.07 -1.02 5.42
N LEU A 72 -2.94 -1.33 6.04
CA LEU A 72 -2.17 -2.55 5.77
C LEU A 72 -2.97 -3.82 6.10
N TYR A 73 -3.70 -3.82 7.22
CA TYR A 73 -4.52 -4.96 7.62
C TYR A 73 -5.67 -5.21 6.64
N LEU A 74 -6.39 -4.17 6.24
CA LEU A 74 -7.48 -4.25 5.26
C LEU A 74 -6.96 -4.68 3.88
N TYR A 75 -5.84 -4.12 3.45
CA TYR A 75 -5.17 -4.54 2.21
C TYR A 75 -4.83 -6.02 2.24
N GLY A 76 -4.25 -6.50 3.34
CA GLY A 76 -3.94 -7.91 3.54
C GLY A 76 -5.19 -8.79 3.52
N TYR A 77 -6.28 -8.34 4.13
CA TYR A 77 -7.55 -9.06 4.13
C TYR A 77 -8.10 -9.25 2.72
N ILE A 78 -8.16 -8.17 1.93
CA ILE A 78 -8.69 -8.17 0.56
C ILE A 78 -7.81 -9.03 -0.37
N ASN A 79 -6.49 -8.94 -0.21
CA ASN A 79 -5.53 -9.68 -1.04
C ASN A 79 -5.18 -11.08 -0.51
N GLN A 80 -5.92 -11.59 0.49
CA GLN A 80 -5.72 -12.91 1.11
C GLN A 80 -4.30 -13.12 1.68
N ILE A 81 -3.65 -12.06 2.15
CA ILE A 81 -2.34 -12.07 2.79
C ILE A 81 -2.52 -12.09 4.30
N ARG A 82 -2.49 -13.29 4.89
CA ARG A 82 -2.76 -13.51 6.32
C ARG A 82 -1.51 -13.47 7.21
N SER A 83 -0.31 -13.57 6.64
CA SER A 83 0.94 -13.57 7.39
C SER A 83 1.48 -12.15 7.54
N SER A 84 1.75 -11.73 8.78
CA SER A 84 2.40 -10.45 9.08
C SER A 84 3.76 -10.31 8.37
N ARG A 85 4.56 -11.39 8.31
CA ARG A 85 5.83 -11.42 7.58
C ARG A 85 5.64 -11.27 6.06
N ARG A 86 4.53 -11.78 5.51
CA ARG A 86 4.21 -11.55 4.09
C ARG A 86 3.78 -10.09 3.86
N LEU A 87 2.98 -9.51 4.77
CA LEU A 87 2.60 -8.10 4.70
C LEU A 87 3.81 -7.17 4.80
N GLU A 88 4.73 -7.45 5.71
CA GLU A 88 6.02 -6.73 5.82
C GLU A 88 6.77 -6.74 4.49
N ARG A 89 6.87 -7.90 3.83
CA ARG A 89 7.53 -8.01 2.51
C ARG A 89 6.79 -7.24 1.43
N GLU A 90 5.46 -7.28 1.40
CA GLU A 90 4.68 -6.53 0.43
C GLU A 90 4.83 -5.02 0.64
N ALA A 91 4.86 -4.54 1.88
CA ALA A 91 5.07 -3.12 2.17
C ALA A 91 6.41 -2.58 1.62
N CYS A 92 7.41 -3.45 1.41
CA CYS A 92 8.68 -3.07 0.82
C CYS A 92 8.74 -3.09 -0.71
N ARG A 93 7.87 -3.85 -1.39
CA ARG A 93 8.01 -4.13 -2.83
C ARG A 93 6.78 -3.79 -3.67
N ASN A 94 5.61 -3.73 -3.04
CA ASN A 94 4.34 -3.52 -3.72
C ASN A 94 4.05 -2.03 -3.78
N LEU A 95 3.93 -1.49 -5.00
CA LEU A 95 3.69 -0.07 -5.22
C LEU A 95 2.38 0.42 -4.61
N GLU A 96 1.33 -0.42 -4.54
CA GLU A 96 0.06 -0.05 -3.91
C GLU A 96 0.25 0.22 -2.41
N LEU A 97 0.99 -0.64 -1.71
CA LEU A 97 1.28 -0.45 -0.30
C LEU A 97 2.30 0.66 -0.06
N ILE A 98 3.32 0.80 -0.91
CA ILE A 98 4.26 1.92 -0.83
C ILE A 98 3.54 3.26 -1.03
N TRP A 99 2.52 3.28 -1.89
CA TRP A 99 1.67 4.44 -2.11
C TRP A 99 0.76 4.71 -0.90
N GLY A 100 0.02 3.71 -0.41
CA GLY A 100 -0.97 3.89 0.66
C GLY A 100 -0.42 4.03 2.09
N LEU A 101 0.90 3.83 2.28
CA LEU A 101 1.58 3.98 3.57
C LEU A 101 2.51 5.20 3.63
N ARG A 102 2.45 6.10 2.65
CA ARG A 102 3.23 7.35 2.59
C ARG A 102 2.33 8.57 2.56
#